data_AF-A0A7X1XIV2-F1
#
_entry.id   AF-A0A7X1XIV2-F1
#
_cell.length_a   1.000
_cell.length_b   1.000
_cell.length_c   1.000
_cell.angle_alpha   90.00
_cell.angle_beta   90.00
_cell.angle_gamma   90.00
#
_symmetry.space_group_name_H-M   'P 1'
#
loop_
_entity.id
_entity.type
_entity.pdbx_description
1 polymer ?
#
loop_
_entity_poly.entity_id
_entity_poly.type
_entity_poly.pdbx_seq_one_letter_code
_entity_poly.pdbx_strand_id
1 'polypeptide(L)'
;MKLKPQQINQFLENLKFSVVSHTDKICIWRYKNGEYLIVNVKNISGKSALVIDPGLAARVSDLQSVNGVSVGSEYIHHSNMTVFPKRLNQGGELIHYGIPALRI
;
A
#
# COMPACT_ATOMS: atom_id res chain seq x y z
N MET A 1 17.30 -3.92 -3.79
CA MET A 1 16.61 -3.70 -5.07
C MET A 1 15.12 -3.48 -4.80
N LYS A 2 14.55 -2.31 -5.14
CA LYS A 2 13.12 -2.04 -4.92
C LYS A 2 12.26 -2.96 -5.80
N LEU A 3 11.26 -3.62 -5.20
CA LEU A 3 10.34 -4.47 -5.95
C LEU A 3 9.47 -3.64 -6.89
N LYS A 4 9.36 -4.08 -8.14
CA LYS A 4 8.43 -3.50 -9.11
C LYS A 4 6.99 -3.96 -8.80
N PRO A 5 5.95 -3.20 -9.21
CA PRO A 5 4.55 -3.55 -8.97
C PRO A 5 4.18 -4.99 -9.39
N GLN A 6 4.69 -5.45 -10.53
CA GLN A 6 4.46 -6.82 -11.02
C GLN A 6 5.01 -7.89 -10.06
N GLN A 7 6.21 -7.69 -9.52
CA GLN A 7 6.82 -8.61 -8.56
C GLN A 7 6.06 -8.62 -7.23
N ILE A 8 5.52 -7.47 -6.82
CA ILE A 8 4.70 -7.36 -5.62
C ILE A 8 3.37 -8.11 -5.81
N ASN A 9 2.70 -7.94 -6.96
CA ASN A 9 1.46 -8.67 -7.26
C ASN A 9 1.67 -10.19 -7.21
N GLN A 10 2.72 -10.70 -7.88
CA GLN A 10 3.06 -12.13 -7.84
C GLN A 10 3.34 -12.63 -6.42
N PHE A 11 4.04 -11.81 -5.62
CA PHE A 11 4.31 -12.14 -4.22
C PHE A 11 3.01 -12.23 -3.40
N LEU A 12 2.07 -11.30 -3.58
CA LEU A 12 0.78 -11.29 -2.87
C LEU A 12 -0.10 -12.49 -3.27
N GLU A 13 -0.12 -12.88 -4.55
CA GLU A 13 -0.79 -14.09 -5.03
C GLU A 13 -0.24 -15.34 -4.35
N ASN A 14 1.09 -15.47 -4.26
CA ASN A 14 1.75 -16.59 -3.58
C ASN A 14 1.41 -16.64 -2.09
N LEU A 15 1.25 -15.47 -1.45
CA LEU A 15 0.80 -15.34 -0.06
C LEU A 15 -0.72 -15.54 0.14
N LYS A 16 -1.46 -15.90 -0.92
CA LYS A 16 -2.91 -16.14 -0.88
C LYS A 16 -3.74 -14.89 -0.57
N PHE A 17 -3.23 -13.70 -0.90
CA PHE A 17 -4.09 -12.53 -0.99
C PHE A 17 -5.03 -12.67 -2.20
N SER A 18 -6.21 -12.07 -2.10
CA SER A 18 -7.17 -12.03 -3.19
C SER A 18 -7.26 -10.61 -3.74
N VAL A 19 -7.39 -10.49 -5.06
CA VAL A 19 -7.67 -9.21 -5.73
C VAL A 19 -9.11 -8.81 -5.43
N VAL A 20 -9.28 -7.62 -4.89
CA VAL A 20 -10.59 -7.00 -4.63
C VAL A 20 -11.01 -6.14 -5.81
N SER A 21 -10.07 -5.39 -6.38
CA SER A 21 -10.31 -4.53 -7.54
C SER A 21 -9.00 -4.26 -8.27
N HIS A 22 -9.06 -4.11 -9.59
CA HIS A 22 -7.90 -3.83 -10.41
C HIS A 22 -8.24 -2.78 -11.46
N THR A 23 -7.39 -1.75 -11.54
CA THR A 23 -7.44 -0.67 -12.54
C THR A 23 -6.08 -0.54 -13.20
N ASP A 24 -5.98 0.29 -14.24
CA ASP A 24 -4.69 0.60 -14.88
C ASP A 24 -3.71 1.34 -13.95
N LYS A 25 -4.21 1.94 -12.86
CA LYS A 25 -3.43 2.72 -11.88
C LYS A 25 -3.06 1.94 -10.62
N ILE A 26 -4.01 1.19 -10.06
CA ILE A 26 -3.83 0.46 -8.80
C ILE A 26 -4.46 -0.94 -8.85
N CYS A 27 -3.90 -1.85 -8.05
CA CYS A 27 -4.50 -3.14 -7.71
C CYS A 27 -4.74 -3.20 -6.19
N ILE A 28 -5.96 -3.50 -5.79
CA ILE A 28 -6.38 -3.59 -4.39
C ILE A 28 -6.42 -5.06 -4.00
N TRP A 29 -5.73 -5.40 -2.93
CA TRP A 29 -5.58 -6.74 -2.39
C TRP A 29 -6.13 -6.83 -0.97
N ARG A 30 -6.58 -8.02 -0.58
CA ARG A 30 -7.00 -8.32 0.79
C ARG A 30 -6.57 -9.74 1.19
N TYR A 31 -6.10 -9.91 2.42
CA TYR A 31 -5.84 -11.22 2.99
C TYR A 31 -7.05 -11.71 3.78
N LYS A 32 -7.78 -12.71 3.26
CA LYS A 32 -9.02 -13.21 3.88
C LYS A 32 -9.98 -12.03 4.20
N ASN A 33 -10.34 -11.87 5.47
CA ASN A 33 -11.18 -10.77 5.97
C ASN A 33 -10.37 -9.64 6.63
N GLY A 34 -9.05 -9.64 6.47
CA GLY A 34 -8.14 -8.65 7.06
C GLY A 34 -8.09 -7.32 6.30
N GLU A 35 -7.01 -6.59 6.52
CA GLU A 35 -6.76 -5.26 6.01
C GLU A 35 -6.45 -5.24 4.51
N TYR A 36 -6.67 -4.08 3.90
CA TYR A 36 -6.38 -3.87 2.49
C TYR A 36 -4.92 -3.50 2.25
N LEU A 37 -4.39 -3.97 1.14
CA LEU A 37 -3.14 -3.50 0.56
C LEU A 37 -3.39 -2.96 -0.84
N ILE A 38 -2.66 -1.92 -1.22
CA ILE A 38 -2.77 -1.34 -2.55
C ILE A 38 -1.41 -1.40 -3.22
N VAL A 39 -1.38 -1.96 -4.43
CA VAL A 39 -0.22 -1.92 -5.31
C VAL A 39 -0.42 -0.79 -6.32
N ASN A 40 0.48 0.20 -6.34
CA ASN A 40 0.47 1.26 -7.34
C ASN A 40 1.16 0.76 -8.62
N VAL A 41 0.35 0.36 -9.59
CA VAL A 41 0.78 -0.29 -10.84
C VAL A 41 1.64 0.65 -11.70
N LYS A 42 1.41 1.96 -11.63
CA LYS A 42 2.18 2.96 -12.40
C LYS A 42 3.50 3.36 -11.73
N ASN A 43 3.76 2.93 -10.48
CA ASN A 43 4.97 3.33 -9.76
C ASN A 43 6.19 2.46 -10.14
N ILE A 44 6.82 2.77 -11.27
CA ILE A 44 7.96 2.02 -11.81
C ILE A 44 9.22 2.18 -10.92
N SER A 45 9.34 3.29 -10.18
CA SER A 45 10.47 3.55 -9.28
C SER A 45 10.47 2.70 -8.01
N GLY A 46 9.35 2.02 -7.72
CA GLY A 46 9.18 1.17 -6.55
C GLY A 46 9.01 1.92 -5.23
N LYS A 47 9.19 3.25 -5.17
CA LYS A 47 9.19 4.04 -3.91
C LYS A 47 7.85 4.00 -3.18
N SER A 48 6.75 3.85 -3.90
CA SER A 48 5.40 3.73 -3.33
C SER A 48 4.59 2.67 -4.09
N ALA A 49 5.27 1.62 -4.55
CA ALA A 49 4.65 0.54 -5.30
C ALA A 49 3.74 -0.32 -4.42
N LEU A 50 4.01 -0.42 -3.12
CA LEU A 50 3.11 -1.02 -2.14
C LEU A 50 2.67 0.04 -1.13
N VAL A 51 1.40 0.02 -0.79
CA VAL A 51 0.75 0.95 0.12
C VAL A 51 -0.13 0.17 1.07
N ILE A 52 0.04 0.42 2.36
CA ILE A 52 -0.66 -0.27 3.43
C ILE A 52 -1.74 0.63 4.03
N ASP A 53 -2.78 0.01 4.57
CA ASP A 53 -3.83 0.68 5.31
C ASP A 53 -3.27 1.44 6.52
N PRO A 54 -3.60 2.72 6.72
CA PRO A 54 -3.22 3.49 7.91
C PRO A 54 -3.71 2.90 9.24
N GLY A 55 -4.74 2.05 9.27
CA GLY A 55 -5.13 1.29 10.46
C GLY A 55 -4.00 0.39 10.98
N LEU A 56 -3.05 0.03 10.10
CA LEU A 56 -1.83 -0.68 10.45
C LEU A 56 -0.71 0.25 10.94
N ALA A 57 -0.93 1.56 11.05
CA ALA A 57 0.06 2.54 11.53
C ALA A 57 0.61 2.15 12.91
N ALA A 58 -0.25 1.66 13.80
CA ALA A 58 0.15 1.19 15.13
C ALA A 58 1.12 -0.01 15.08
N ARG A 59 1.15 -0.73 13.96
CA ARG A 59 1.99 -1.91 13.71
C ARG A 59 3.12 -1.61 12.73
N VAL A 60 3.37 -0.34 12.41
CA VAL A 60 4.48 0.05 11.52
C VAL A 60 5.83 -0.39 12.11
N SER A 61 6.01 -0.29 13.42
CA SER A 61 7.21 -0.80 14.10
C SER A 61 7.38 -2.31 13.91
N ASP A 62 6.29 -3.08 13.98
CA ASP A 62 6.31 -4.52 13.69
C ASP A 62 6.71 -4.79 12.24
N LEU A 63 6.19 -4.00 11.29
CA LEU A 63 6.53 -4.12 9.87
C LEU A 63 8.00 -3.76 9.60
N GLN A 64 8.53 -2.73 10.26
CA GLN A 64 9.93 -2.33 10.17
C GLN A 64 10.89 -3.35 10.81
N SER A 65 10.41 -4.18 11.74
CA SER A 65 11.20 -5.26 12.33
C SER A 65 11.46 -6.42 11.37
N VAL A 66 10.70 -6.51 10.28
CA VAL A 66 10.89 -7.53 9.25
C VAL A 66 12.10 -7.18 8.40
N ASN A 67 13.09 -8.08 8.37
CA ASN A 67 14.33 -7.85 7.63
C ASN A 67 14.06 -7.52 6.14
N GLY A 68 14.63 -6.41 5.68
CA GLY A 68 14.46 -5.89 4.32
C GLY A 68 13.18 -5.07 4.09
N VAL A 69 12.36 -4.80 5.10
CA VAL A 69 11.20 -3.90 4.99
C VAL A 69 11.56 -2.51 5.50
N SER A 70 11.24 -1.49 4.71
CA SER A 70 11.30 -0.08 5.08
C SER A 70 9.92 0.52 4.91
N VAL A 71 9.40 1.16 5.93
CA VAL A 71 8.12 1.88 5.83
C VAL A 71 8.43 3.37 5.70
N GLY A 72 7.82 4.03 4.72
CA GLY A 72 8.03 5.46 4.51
C GLY A 72 7.45 6.28 5.66
N SER A 73 8.13 7.39 5.98
CA SER A 73 7.72 8.34 7.03
C SER A 73 6.57 9.27 6.61
N GLU A 74 6.30 9.37 5.31
CA GLU A 74 5.27 10.22 4.73
C GLU A 74 4.07 9.38 4.28
N TYR A 75 2.85 9.89 4.49
CA TYR A 75 1.67 9.29 3.88
C TYR A 75 1.58 9.68 2.41
N ILE A 76 0.99 8.80 1.61
CA ILE A 76 0.67 9.08 0.21
C ILE A 76 -0.83 9.17 0.02
N HIS A 77 -1.24 9.89 -1.02
CA HIS A 77 -2.64 10.11 -1.34
C HIS A 77 -2.89 9.87 -2.82
N HIS A 78 -3.84 9.00 -3.12
CA HIS A 78 -4.37 8.80 -4.47
C HIS A 78 -5.89 8.70 -4.40
N SER A 79 -6.60 9.40 -5.29
CA SER A 79 -8.07 9.48 -5.26
C SER A 79 -8.78 8.13 -5.41
N ASN A 80 -8.10 7.16 -6.02
CA ASN A 80 -8.54 5.79 -6.25
C ASN A 80 -8.27 4.84 -5.07
N MET A 81 -7.69 5.29 -3.95
CA MET A 81 -7.50 4.48 -2.73
C MET A 81 -8.79 4.40 -1.88
N THR A 82 -9.92 4.10 -2.49
CA THR A 82 -11.25 4.22 -1.86
C THR A 82 -11.49 3.29 -0.68
N VAL A 83 -10.69 2.22 -0.56
CA VAL A 83 -10.74 1.27 0.56
C VAL A 83 -10.00 1.76 1.81
N PHE A 84 -9.18 2.82 1.70
CA PHE A 84 -8.46 3.39 2.83
C PHE A 84 -9.25 4.52 3.50
N PRO A 85 -9.00 4.81 4.79
CA PRO A 85 -9.59 5.96 5.46
C PRO A 85 -9.21 7.29 4.81
N LYS A 86 -10.01 8.32 5.09
CA LYS A 86 -9.71 9.69 4.69
C LYS A 86 -9.08 10.47 5.85
N ARG A 87 -8.23 11.45 5.52
CA ARG A 87 -7.69 12.44 6.46
C ARG A 87 -7.86 13.84 5.87
N LEU A 88 -8.01 14.84 6.75
CA LEU A 88 -7.96 16.24 6.37
C LEU A 88 -6.60 16.57 5.77
N ASN A 89 -6.60 17.05 4.53
CA ASN A 89 -5.41 17.59 3.88
C ASN A 89 -5.29 19.10 4.15
N GLN A 90 -4.14 19.69 3.81
CA GLN A 90 -3.86 21.12 4.02
C GLN A 90 -4.91 22.07 3.39
N GLY A 91 -5.65 21.61 2.38
CA GLY A 91 -6.76 22.35 1.74
C GLY A 91 -8.14 22.17 2.39
N GLY A 92 -8.26 21.50 3.54
CA GLY A 92 -9.53 21.27 4.23
C GLY A 92 -10.39 20.13 3.67
N GLU A 93 -10.01 19.54 2.54
CA GLU A 93 -10.70 18.38 1.97
C GLU A 93 -10.25 17.06 2.59
N LEU A 94 -11.19 16.12 2.71
CA LEU A 94 -10.93 14.74 3.12
C LEU A 94 -10.44 13.92 1.92
N ILE A 95 -9.18 13.48 1.98
CA ILE A 95 -8.57 12.64 0.93
C ILE A 95 -8.19 11.28 1.48
N HIS A 96 -8.33 10.24 0.64
CA HIS A 96 -7.85 8.91 0.97
C HIS A 96 -6.32 8.93 1.10
N TYR A 97 -5.80 8.28 2.14
CA TYR A 97 -4.35 8.22 2.39
C TYR A 97 -3.91 6.82 2.79
N GLY A 98 -2.66 6.50 2.52
CA GLY A 98 -2.02 5.23 2.87
C GLY A 98 -0.56 5.42 3.24
N ILE A 99 0.05 4.37 3.78
CA ILE A 99 1.46 4.40 4.18
C ILE A 99 2.27 3.61 3.12
N PRO A 100 3.27 4.22 2.47
CA PRO A 100 4.09 3.49 1.50
C PRO A 100 5.00 2.49 2.22
N ALA A 101 4.99 1.23 1.75
CA ALA A 101 5.90 0.19 2.20
C ALA A 101 6.89 -0.15 1.08
N LEU A 102 8.16 -0.24 1.46
CA LEU A 102 9.30 -0.54 0.61
C LEU A 102 9.90 -1.86 1.06
N ARG A 103 10.31 -2.69 0.11
CA ARG A 103 11.29 -3.74 0.38
C ARG A 103 12.62 -3.28 -0.23
N ILE A 104 13.67 -3.16 0.59
CA ILE A 104 15.03 -2.79 0.16
C ILE A 104 15.74 -4.02 -0.37
#